data_AF-A0A8B6EIX2-F1
#
_entry.id   AF-A0A8B6EIX2-F1
#
_cell.length_a   1.000
_cell.length_b   1.000
_cell.length_c   1.000
_cell.angle_alpha   90.00
_cell.angle_beta   90.00
_cell.angle_gamma   90.00
#
_symmetry.space_group_name_H-M   'P 1'
#
loop_
_entity.id
_entity.type
_entity.pdbx_description
1 polymer ?
#
loop_
_entity_poly.entity_id
_entity_poly.type
_entity_poly.pdbx_seq_one_letter_code
_entity_poly.pdbx_strand_id
1 'polypeptide(L)'
;MVLTNAEKQRRYRQKRDADPFKRAEHQAKCRAKYQQDFAVGKLKHINDMTHREQRRQRKEWKKKKIAERKRKANNHGQILTPPSSPVPGPLVHVPDPTPQIGLHNTRRKKRRIAKCYRDNMKLKDQLEAARRLNQKLYVRLSRQRKNSPLMKCPDTPRTKTNKLLRNWNTENRKMKGSRRNRRKMKNKAKKTLMFQLSLSDELKTKYGQAKRQQQKYLAELTQGGRLLKKYKLIDKAREELKMKAGTTRFKKGSLSYRLEPKIFEFYERDDNSKITPGMKDTVTKNGVKKQRRILNDTVEKLHEKFLIENTNIKST
;
A
#
# COMPACT_ATOMS: atom_id res chain seq x y z
N MET A 1 -11.30 -61.22 11.11
CA MET A 1 -10.87 -59.90 10.61
C MET A 1 -9.96 -59.24 11.64
N VAL A 2 -8.80 -58.73 11.24
CA VAL A 2 -7.86 -58.06 12.14
C VAL A 2 -8.43 -56.71 12.57
N LEU A 3 -8.70 -56.54 13.87
CA LEU A 3 -9.20 -55.28 14.42
C LEU A 3 -8.20 -54.14 14.16
N THR A 4 -8.70 -52.99 13.74
CA THR A 4 -7.88 -51.79 13.59
C THR A 4 -7.35 -51.32 14.97
N ASN A 5 -6.22 -50.63 15.00
CA ASN A 5 -5.68 -50.08 16.25
C ASN A 5 -6.65 -49.12 16.96
N ALA A 6 -7.49 -48.41 16.19
CA ALA A 6 -8.53 -47.55 16.72
C ALA A 6 -9.65 -48.33 17.44
N GLU A 7 -10.06 -49.47 16.87
CA GLU A 7 -11.08 -50.35 17.46
C GLU A 7 -10.55 -51.09 18.70
N LYS A 8 -9.29 -51.55 18.67
CA LYS A 8 -8.62 -52.13 19.85
C LYS A 8 -8.61 -51.14 21.01
N GLN A 9 -8.25 -49.88 20.74
CA GLN A 9 -8.27 -48.80 21.73
C GLN A 9 -9.67 -48.46 22.23
N ARG A 10 -10.69 -48.49 21.35
CA ARG A 10 -12.09 -48.27 21.74
C ARG A 10 -12.58 -49.36 22.71
N ARG A 11 -12.31 -50.63 22.40
CA ARG A 11 -12.69 -51.77 23.26
C ARG A 11 -11.98 -51.72 24.61
N TYR A 12 -10.69 -51.38 24.63
CA TYR A 12 -9.95 -51.17 25.87
C TYR A 12 -10.59 -50.07 26.76
N ARG A 13 -10.93 -48.92 26.17
CA ARG A 13 -11.60 -47.83 26.90
C ARG A 13 -12.96 -48.24 27.44
N GLN A 14 -13.76 -48.96 26.65
CA GLN A 14 -15.05 -49.49 27.09
C GLN A 14 -14.88 -50.45 28.27
N LYS A 15 -13.93 -51.38 28.20
CA LYS A 15 -13.64 -52.32 29.29
C LYS A 15 -13.16 -51.61 30.57
N ARG A 16 -12.33 -50.57 30.44
CA ARG A 16 -11.86 -49.76 31.57
C ARG A 16 -12.98 -48.91 32.17
N ASP A 17 -13.82 -48.29 31.35
CA ASP A 17 -14.85 -47.35 31.81
C ASP A 17 -16.10 -48.08 32.37
N ALA A 18 -16.28 -49.36 32.03
CA ALA A 18 -17.31 -50.24 32.57
C ALA A 18 -17.01 -50.73 34.00
N ASP A 19 -15.74 -50.80 34.39
CA ASP A 19 -15.29 -51.18 35.74
C ASP A 19 -15.09 -49.92 36.61
N PRO A 20 -15.89 -49.71 37.67
CA PRO A 20 -15.81 -48.51 38.50
C PRO A 20 -14.45 -48.30 39.16
N PHE A 21 -13.78 -49.37 39.59
CA PHE A 21 -12.49 -49.29 40.28
C PHE A 21 -11.37 -48.90 39.31
N LYS A 22 -11.31 -49.55 38.14
CA LYS A 22 -10.32 -49.21 37.09
C LYS A 22 -10.54 -47.82 36.53
N ARG A 23 -11.79 -47.38 36.44
CA ARG A 23 -12.13 -46.01 36.06
C ARG A 23 -11.64 -45.00 37.11
N ALA A 24 -11.86 -45.27 38.40
CA ALA A 24 -11.39 -44.42 39.49
C ALA A 24 -9.86 -44.32 39.52
N GLU A 25 -9.17 -45.46 39.41
CA GLU A 25 -7.70 -45.51 39.37
C GLU A 25 -7.13 -44.73 38.18
N HIS A 26 -7.73 -44.87 36.99
CA HIS A 26 -7.34 -44.12 35.82
C HIS A 26 -7.56 -42.60 35.99
N GLN A 27 -8.69 -42.20 36.58
CA GLN A 27 -8.96 -40.79 36.88
C GLN A 27 -7.96 -40.23 37.91
N ALA A 28 -7.62 -41.00 38.94
CA ALA A 28 -6.60 -40.64 39.92
C ALA A 28 -5.23 -40.42 39.26
N LYS A 29 -4.80 -41.35 38.39
CA LYS A 29 -3.58 -41.21 37.57
C LYS A 29 -3.61 -39.96 36.69
N CYS A 30 -4.74 -39.65 36.05
CA CYS A 30 -4.87 -38.42 35.26
C CYS A 30 -4.78 -37.14 36.13
N ARG A 31 -5.38 -37.13 37.31
CA ARG A 31 -5.31 -35.98 38.24
C ARG A 31 -3.89 -35.78 38.76
N ALA A 32 -3.21 -36.85 39.17
CA ALA A 32 -1.82 -36.81 39.62
C ALA A 32 -0.89 -36.27 38.51
N LYS A 33 -1.06 -36.76 37.27
CA LYS A 33 -0.31 -36.25 36.11
C LYS A 33 -0.57 -34.76 35.86
N TYR A 34 -1.83 -34.31 35.97
CA TYR A 34 -2.16 -32.90 35.81
C TYR A 34 -1.44 -32.02 36.84
N GLN A 35 -1.39 -32.46 38.10
CA GLN A 35 -0.66 -31.76 39.16
C GLN A 35 0.85 -31.73 38.88
N GLN A 36 1.43 -32.84 38.43
CA GLN A 36 2.85 -32.91 38.03
C GLN A 36 3.17 -31.98 36.85
N ASP A 37 2.34 -31.99 35.80
CA ASP A 37 2.54 -31.12 34.63
C ASP A 37 2.40 -29.63 34.99
N PHE A 38 1.59 -29.31 36.00
CA PHE A 38 1.48 -27.96 36.56
C PHE A 38 2.74 -27.59 37.38
N ALA A 39 3.20 -28.48 38.26
CA ALA A 39 4.40 -28.27 39.07
C ALA A 39 5.68 -28.10 38.22
N VAL A 40 5.79 -28.86 37.14
CA VAL A 40 6.92 -28.80 36.18
C VAL A 40 6.77 -27.62 35.19
N GLY A 41 5.68 -26.84 35.25
CA GLY A 41 5.44 -25.66 34.42
C GLY A 41 5.09 -25.95 32.96
N LYS A 42 4.77 -27.20 32.62
CA LYS A 42 4.24 -27.60 31.29
C LYS A 42 2.82 -27.08 31.07
N LEU A 43 2.05 -26.97 32.15
CA LEU A 43 0.74 -26.34 32.19
C LEU A 43 0.80 -25.02 32.97
N LYS A 44 0.00 -24.04 32.56
CA LYS A 44 -0.12 -22.72 33.20
C LYS A 44 -1.59 -22.34 33.30
N HIS A 45 -1.98 -21.59 34.33
CA HIS A 45 -3.30 -20.96 34.31
C HIS A 45 -3.36 -19.88 33.23
N ILE A 46 -4.57 -19.55 32.78
CA ILE A 46 -4.79 -18.53 31.73
C ILE A 46 -4.21 -17.18 32.16
N ASN A 47 -4.32 -16.83 33.45
CA ASN A 47 -3.81 -15.58 34.00
C ASN A 47 -2.27 -15.50 33.95
N ASP A 48 -1.60 -16.64 34.10
CA ASP A 48 -0.13 -16.74 34.09
C ASP A 48 0.45 -16.87 32.67
N MET A 49 -0.41 -16.98 31.65
CA MET A 49 -0.01 -17.06 30.25
C MET A 49 0.17 -15.66 29.66
N THR A 50 1.20 -15.49 28.84
CA THR A 50 1.39 -14.26 28.08
C THR A 50 0.23 -14.02 27.10
N HIS A 51 -0.05 -12.76 26.74
CA HIS A 51 -1.09 -12.42 25.76
C HIS A 51 -0.96 -13.19 24.43
N ARG A 52 0.28 -13.50 24.01
CA ARG A 52 0.55 -14.25 22.78
C ARG A 52 0.15 -15.72 22.90
N GLU A 53 0.38 -16.33 24.06
CA GLU A 53 -0.02 -17.70 24.36
C GLU A 53 -1.53 -17.83 24.57
N GLN A 54 -2.16 -16.87 25.27
CA GLN A 54 -3.61 -16.79 25.38
C GLN A 54 -4.26 -16.70 24.00
N ARG A 55 -3.70 -15.88 23.09
CA ARG A 55 -4.17 -15.80 21.70
C ARG A 55 -4.04 -17.14 20.96
N ARG A 56 -2.93 -17.87 21.14
CA ARG A 56 -2.73 -19.20 20.55
C ARG A 56 -3.77 -20.20 21.07
N GLN A 57 -4.01 -20.24 22.37
CA GLN A 57 -4.99 -21.13 23.00
C GLN A 57 -6.42 -20.83 22.52
N ARG A 58 -6.80 -19.55 22.44
CA ARG A 58 -8.10 -19.14 21.84
C ARG A 58 -8.23 -19.57 20.38
N LYS A 59 -7.16 -19.49 19.59
CA LYS A 59 -7.14 -19.93 18.19
C LYS A 59 -7.36 -21.44 18.08
N GLU A 60 -6.66 -22.23 18.89
CA GLU A 60 -6.82 -23.69 18.94
C GLU A 60 -8.21 -24.09 19.44
N TRP A 61 -8.75 -23.41 20.46
CA TRP A 61 -10.11 -23.63 20.93
C TRP A 61 -11.15 -23.36 19.83
N LYS A 62 -11.02 -22.26 19.09
CA LYS A 62 -11.89 -21.97 17.94
C LYS A 62 -11.83 -23.06 16.88
N LYS A 63 -10.63 -23.54 16.52
CA LYS A 63 -10.47 -24.66 15.57
C LYS A 63 -11.17 -25.92 16.06
N LYS A 64 -10.94 -26.31 17.33
CA LYS A 64 -11.58 -27.49 17.94
C LYS A 64 -13.10 -27.37 17.94
N LYS A 65 -13.65 -26.20 18.29
CA LYS A 65 -15.11 -25.97 18.28
C LYS A 65 -15.71 -26.03 16.88
N ILE A 66 -15.02 -25.51 15.87
CA ILE A 66 -15.44 -25.63 14.47
C ILE A 66 -15.46 -27.11 14.05
N ALA A 67 -14.40 -27.86 14.35
CA ALA A 67 -14.33 -29.29 14.03
C ALA A 67 -15.43 -30.10 14.76
N GLU A 68 -15.70 -29.79 16.04
CA GLU A 68 -16.78 -30.42 16.81
C GLU A 68 -18.15 -30.16 16.17
N ARG A 69 -18.43 -28.91 15.78
CA ARG A 69 -19.69 -28.54 15.10
C ARG A 69 -19.85 -29.29 13.78
N LYS A 70 -18.79 -29.38 12.97
CA LYS A 70 -18.80 -30.15 11.72
C LYS A 70 -19.08 -31.63 11.96
N ARG A 71 -18.44 -32.25 12.95
CA ARG A 71 -18.69 -33.64 13.32
C ARG A 71 -20.13 -33.87 13.79
N LYS A 72 -20.67 -32.97 14.61
CA LYS A 72 -22.07 -33.03 15.07
C LYS A 72 -23.06 -32.87 13.93
N ALA A 73 -22.81 -31.97 12.98
CA ALA A 73 -23.63 -31.80 11.79
C ALA A 73 -23.65 -33.09 10.93
N ASN A 74 -22.49 -33.71 10.73
CA ASN A 74 -22.41 -34.98 10.00
C ASN A 74 -23.13 -36.13 10.73
N ASN A 75 -23.04 -36.21 12.05
CA ASN A 75 -23.72 -37.25 12.84
C ASN A 75 -25.24 -37.05 12.93
N HIS A 76 -25.76 -35.82 12.86
CA HIS A 76 -27.20 -35.57 12.84
C HIS A 76 -27.89 -36.00 11.53
N GLY A 77 -27.13 -36.21 10.45
CA GLY A 77 -27.64 -36.86 9.23
C GLY A 77 -27.80 -38.38 9.35
N GLN A 78 -27.41 -39.00 10.47
CA GLN A 78 -27.27 -40.45 10.61
C GLN A 78 -28.08 -41.04 11.79
N ILE A 79 -29.01 -40.28 12.38
CA ILE A 79 -29.99 -40.80 13.34
C ILE A 79 -31.27 -41.13 12.57
N LEU A 80 -31.29 -42.32 11.96
CA LEU A 80 -32.52 -43.03 11.64
C LEU A 80 -33.19 -43.40 12.96
N THR A 81 -34.37 -42.86 13.21
CA THR A 81 -35.21 -43.18 14.36
C THR A 81 -35.55 -44.68 14.28
N PRO A 82 -35.37 -45.48 15.35
CA PRO A 82 -35.62 -46.92 15.29
C PRO A 82 -37.12 -47.22 15.12
N PRO A 83 -37.50 -48.26 14.34
CA PRO A 83 -38.89 -48.69 14.24
C PRO A 83 -39.28 -49.41 15.54
N SER A 84 -40.37 -48.99 16.18
CA SER A 84 -40.99 -49.78 17.25
C SER A 84 -41.89 -50.84 16.63
N SER A 85 -41.57 -52.10 16.89
CA SER A 85 -42.47 -53.26 16.89
C SER A 85 -42.29 -53.96 18.25
N PRO A 86 -43.26 -54.73 18.80
CA PRO A 86 -44.28 -55.50 18.08
C PRO A 86 -45.73 -55.26 18.55
N VAL A 87 -46.69 -55.63 17.70
CA VAL A 87 -48.12 -55.72 18.04
C VAL A 87 -48.43 -57.16 18.46
N PRO A 88 -49.10 -57.36 19.62
CA PRO A 88 -49.99 -58.50 19.78
C PRO A 88 -51.35 -58.11 20.41
N GLY A 89 -52.43 -58.45 19.70
CA GLY A 89 -53.72 -58.92 20.27
C GLY A 89 -54.72 -57.89 20.83
N PRO A 90 -56.05 -58.14 20.71
CA PRO A 90 -57.08 -57.10 20.80
C PRO A 90 -57.82 -57.09 22.15
N LEU A 91 -58.10 -55.90 22.69
CA LEU A 91 -59.18 -55.67 23.66
C LEU A 91 -59.95 -54.39 23.30
N VAL A 92 -61.12 -54.61 22.71
CA VAL A 92 -62.44 -54.00 22.97
C VAL A 92 -62.52 -52.50 23.35
N HIS A 93 -63.18 -51.74 22.46
CA HIS A 93 -64.15 -50.63 22.69
C HIS A 93 -63.77 -49.49 23.66
N VAL A 94 -63.69 -48.21 23.28
CA VAL A 94 -64.81 -47.26 23.02
C VAL A 94 -64.32 -46.09 22.11
N PRO A 95 -65.10 -45.58 21.13
CA PRO A 95 -64.75 -44.36 20.41
C PRO A 95 -65.31 -43.12 21.10
N ASP A 96 -64.45 -42.35 21.76
CA ASP A 96 -64.72 -40.96 22.16
C ASP A 96 -64.43 -40.01 20.96
N PRO A 97 -65.31 -39.04 20.64
CA PRO A 97 -65.03 -38.05 19.61
C PRO A 97 -64.27 -36.85 20.21
N THR A 98 -62.94 -36.83 20.12
CA THR A 98 -62.13 -35.61 20.38
C THR A 98 -61.01 -35.44 19.32
N PRO A 99 -60.34 -34.27 19.22
CA PRO A 99 -60.62 -33.26 18.20
C PRO A 99 -59.41 -33.09 17.26
N GLN A 100 -59.42 -33.75 16.10
CA GLN A 100 -58.29 -33.77 15.15
C GLN A 100 -57.99 -32.39 14.50
N ILE A 101 -58.89 -31.41 14.58
CA ILE A 101 -58.77 -30.11 13.88
C ILE A 101 -57.76 -29.17 14.58
N GLY A 102 -57.56 -29.26 15.90
CA GLY A 102 -56.65 -28.38 16.67
C GLY A 102 -55.15 -28.66 16.48
N LEU A 103 -54.77 -29.91 16.21
CA LEU A 103 -53.36 -30.33 16.07
C LEU A 103 -52.74 -29.86 14.74
N HIS A 104 -53.54 -29.78 13.67
CA HIS A 104 -53.05 -29.31 12.36
C HIS A 104 -52.72 -27.81 12.39
N ASN A 105 -53.53 -27.01 13.09
CA ASN A 105 -53.31 -25.57 13.27
C ASN A 105 -52.09 -25.26 14.15
N THR A 106 -51.86 -26.04 15.22
CA THR A 106 -50.67 -25.87 16.07
C THR A 106 -49.38 -26.26 15.35
N ARG A 107 -49.38 -27.33 14.54
CA ARG A 107 -48.22 -27.72 13.72
C ARG A 107 -47.88 -26.68 12.65
N ARG A 108 -48.90 -26.12 11.97
CA ARG A 108 -48.73 -25.04 10.98
C ARG A 108 -48.20 -23.76 11.64
N LYS A 109 -48.71 -23.40 12.83
CA LYS A 109 -48.22 -22.26 13.63
C LYS A 109 -46.75 -22.44 14.04
N LYS A 110 -46.37 -23.62 14.56
CA LYS A 110 -44.98 -23.96 14.90
C LYS A 110 -44.04 -23.87 13.69
N ARG A 111 -44.48 -24.34 12.50
CA ARG A 111 -43.70 -24.21 11.25
C ARG A 111 -43.52 -22.75 10.82
N ARG A 112 -44.56 -21.91 10.90
CA ARG A 112 -44.47 -20.47 10.60
C ARG A 112 -43.51 -19.76 11.54
N ILE A 113 -43.59 -20.03 12.84
CA ILE A 113 -42.68 -19.48 13.86
C ILE A 113 -41.23 -19.90 13.57
N ALA A 114 -41.00 -21.19 13.32
CA ALA A 114 -39.66 -21.70 12.98
C ALA A 114 -39.11 -21.15 11.65
N LYS A 115 -39.98 -20.82 10.68
CA LYS A 115 -39.58 -20.12 9.44
C LYS A 115 -39.19 -18.68 9.75
N CYS A 116 -39.98 -17.95 10.54
CA CYS A 116 -39.67 -16.59 10.98
C CYS A 116 -38.31 -16.50 11.70
N TYR A 117 -38.01 -17.43 12.61
CA TYR A 117 -36.68 -17.46 13.27
C TYR A 117 -35.54 -17.73 12.29
N ARG A 118 -35.73 -18.63 11.31
CA ARG A 118 -34.73 -18.89 10.27
C ARG A 118 -34.49 -17.67 9.38
N ASP A 119 -35.57 -17.00 8.97
CA ASP A 119 -35.49 -15.81 8.14
C ASP A 119 -34.86 -14.63 8.91
N ASN A 120 -35.20 -14.46 10.18
CA ASN A 120 -34.54 -13.49 11.07
C ASN A 120 -33.04 -13.76 11.23
N MET A 121 -32.62 -15.03 11.32
CA MET A 121 -31.20 -15.38 11.35
C MET A 121 -30.51 -15.04 10.03
N LYS A 122 -31.12 -15.35 8.88
CA LYS A 122 -30.59 -14.97 7.56
C LYS A 122 -30.46 -13.45 7.41
N LEU A 123 -31.47 -12.70 7.82
CA LEU A 123 -31.46 -11.23 7.79
C LEU A 123 -30.35 -10.67 8.68
N LYS A 124 -30.13 -11.23 9.88
CA LYS A 124 -29.01 -10.84 10.76
C LYS A 124 -27.66 -11.10 10.10
N ASP A 125 -27.48 -12.25 9.47
CA ASP A 125 -26.24 -12.60 8.75
C ASP A 125 -25.99 -11.67 7.56
N GLN A 126 -27.04 -11.36 6.79
CA GLN A 126 -26.97 -10.39 5.68
C GLN A 126 -26.59 -8.99 6.18
N LEU A 127 -27.19 -8.55 7.29
CA LEU A 127 -26.90 -7.25 7.90
C LEU A 127 -25.44 -7.18 8.37
N GLU A 128 -24.92 -8.24 8.99
CA GLU A 128 -23.51 -8.30 9.38
C GLU A 128 -22.58 -8.31 8.16
N ALA A 129 -22.93 -9.05 7.10
CA ALA A 129 -22.18 -9.07 5.86
C ALA A 129 -22.13 -7.68 5.20
N ALA A 130 -23.27 -6.98 5.14
CA ALA A 130 -23.39 -5.61 4.63
C ALA A 130 -22.57 -4.62 5.47
N ARG A 131 -22.61 -4.72 6.81
CA ARG A 131 -21.77 -3.90 7.71
C ARG A 131 -20.28 -4.12 7.44
N ARG A 132 -19.85 -5.38 7.31
CA ARG A 132 -18.45 -5.72 6.99
C ARG A 132 -18.04 -5.21 5.61
N LEU A 133 -18.93 -5.29 4.61
CA LEU A 133 -18.69 -4.74 3.28
C LEU A 133 -18.56 -3.21 3.32
N ASN A 134 -19.48 -2.53 3.98
CA ASN A 134 -19.42 -1.08 4.18
C ASN A 134 -18.12 -0.64 4.86
N GLN A 135 -17.69 -1.35 5.91
CA GLN A 135 -16.41 -1.05 6.56
C GLN A 135 -15.22 -1.23 5.60
N LYS A 136 -15.22 -2.30 4.78
CA LYS A 136 -14.19 -2.51 3.75
C LYS A 136 -14.19 -1.39 2.71
N LEU A 137 -15.36 -0.98 2.24
CA LEU A 137 -15.53 0.09 1.26
C LEU A 137 -15.07 1.44 1.83
N TYR A 138 -15.42 1.75 3.09
CA TYR A 138 -14.97 2.95 3.78
C TYR A 138 -13.44 3.02 3.87
N VAL A 139 -12.78 1.92 4.27
CA VAL A 139 -11.31 1.84 4.31
C VAL A 139 -10.69 1.98 2.92
N ARG A 140 -11.30 1.38 1.89
CA ARG A 140 -10.84 1.49 0.50
C ARG A 140 -10.95 2.93 -0.01
N LEU A 141 -12.09 3.58 0.23
CA LEU A 141 -12.34 4.98 -0.13
C LEU A 141 -11.37 5.92 0.60
N SER A 142 -11.10 5.69 1.89
CA SER A 142 -10.10 6.47 2.65
C SER A 142 -8.70 6.35 2.04
N ARG A 143 -8.29 5.14 1.63
CA ARG A 143 -6.99 4.91 0.96
C ARG A 143 -6.95 5.58 -0.42
N GLN A 144 -8.03 5.49 -1.20
CA GLN A 144 -8.14 6.16 -2.50
C GLN A 144 -8.08 7.68 -2.35
N ARG A 145 -8.81 8.26 -1.38
CA ARG A 145 -8.74 9.69 -1.07
C ARG A 145 -7.32 10.14 -0.72
N LYS A 146 -6.60 9.39 0.13
CA LYS A 146 -5.18 9.68 0.45
C LYS A 146 -4.24 9.57 -0.75
N ASN A 147 -4.60 8.77 -1.76
CA ASN A 147 -3.83 8.62 -2.99
C ASN A 147 -4.32 9.54 -4.13
N SER A 148 -5.43 10.27 -3.92
CA SER A 148 -5.98 11.20 -4.90
C SER A 148 -5.00 12.36 -5.13
N PRO A 149 -4.78 12.80 -6.38
CA PRO A 149 -3.92 13.95 -6.69
C PRO A 149 -4.28 15.21 -5.89
N LEU A 150 -5.58 15.43 -5.62
CA LEU A 150 -6.11 16.60 -4.92
C LEU A 150 -5.86 16.63 -3.40
N MET A 151 -5.63 15.47 -2.78
CA MET A 151 -5.50 15.30 -1.31
C MET A 151 -4.15 14.70 -0.92
N LYS A 152 -3.21 14.63 -1.87
CA LYS A 152 -1.89 14.05 -1.65
C LYS A 152 -1.08 14.98 -0.75
N CYS A 153 -0.96 14.63 0.53
CA CYS A 153 -0.03 15.32 1.42
C CYS A 153 1.37 15.28 0.80
N PRO A 154 2.12 16.40 0.81
CA PRO A 154 3.52 16.41 0.40
C PRO A 154 4.28 15.30 1.12
N ASP A 155 5.15 14.59 0.41
CA ASP A 155 5.91 13.52 1.04
C ASP A 155 6.80 14.09 2.15
N THR A 156 6.56 13.66 3.39
CA THR A 156 7.45 13.98 4.51
C THR A 156 8.85 13.40 4.26
N PRO A 157 9.92 13.92 4.88
CA PRO A 157 11.26 13.34 4.82
C PRO A 157 11.27 11.82 5.09
N ARG A 158 10.42 11.39 6.03
CA ARG A 158 10.22 9.97 6.37
C ARG A 158 9.59 9.18 5.24
N THR A 159 8.55 9.72 4.62
CA THR A 159 7.86 9.08 3.49
C THR A 159 8.79 9.00 2.27
N LYS A 160 9.48 10.09 1.91
CA LYS A 160 10.49 10.15 0.84
C LYS A 160 11.58 9.10 1.07
N THR A 161 12.17 9.06 2.27
CA THR A 161 13.22 8.09 2.62
C THR A 161 12.74 6.64 2.47
N ASN A 162 11.53 6.34 2.98
CA ASN A 162 10.99 4.98 2.89
C ASN A 162 10.68 4.58 1.44
N LYS A 163 10.28 5.53 0.57
CA LYS A 163 10.08 5.30 -0.86
C LYS A 163 11.41 4.97 -1.54
N LEU A 164 12.46 5.75 -1.30
CA LEU A 164 13.81 5.50 -1.83
C LEU A 164 14.37 4.14 -1.40
N LEU A 165 14.04 3.69 -0.19
CA LEU A 165 14.53 2.42 0.37
C LEU A 165 13.53 1.25 0.25
N ARG A 166 12.47 1.40 -0.58
CA ARG A 166 11.39 0.41 -0.70
C ARG A 166 11.91 -0.93 -1.25
N ASN A 167 12.76 -0.86 -2.27
CA ASN A 167 13.31 -2.02 -2.98
C ASN A 167 14.73 -2.41 -2.53
N TRP A 168 15.22 -1.84 -1.44
CA TRP A 168 16.59 -2.05 -0.94
C TRP A 168 16.98 -3.52 -0.82
N ASN A 169 16.04 -4.38 -0.39
CA ASN A 169 16.32 -5.80 -0.18
C ASN A 169 16.19 -6.64 -1.46
N THR A 170 15.42 -6.19 -2.45
CA THR A 170 15.19 -6.91 -3.71
C THR A 170 16.32 -6.61 -4.70
N GLU A 171 16.78 -5.37 -4.77
CA GLU A 171 17.88 -4.94 -5.65
C GLU A 171 19.24 -5.46 -5.15
N ASN A 172 19.46 -5.47 -3.82
CA ASN A 172 20.71 -5.94 -3.22
C ASN A 172 20.70 -7.44 -2.88
N ARG A 173 19.87 -8.25 -3.55
CA ARG A 173 19.75 -9.69 -3.27
C ARG A 173 21.03 -10.47 -3.61
N LYS A 174 21.79 -10.00 -4.60
CA LYS A 174 23.09 -10.55 -5.03
C LYS A 174 24.28 -10.02 -4.22
N MET A 175 24.04 -9.10 -3.29
CA MET A 175 25.11 -8.46 -2.51
C MET A 175 25.69 -9.44 -1.48
N LYS A 176 26.99 -9.75 -1.59
CA LYS A 176 27.73 -10.61 -0.66
C LYS A 176 27.67 -10.04 0.77
N GLY A 177 27.37 -10.90 1.76
CA GLY A 177 27.38 -10.54 3.17
C GLY A 177 26.19 -11.07 3.99
N SER A 178 26.36 -11.11 5.31
CA SER A 178 25.32 -11.56 6.24
C SER A 178 24.08 -10.66 6.20
N ARG A 179 22.90 -11.25 6.45
CA ARG A 179 21.62 -10.53 6.59
C ARG A 179 21.71 -9.40 7.63
N ARG A 180 22.53 -9.57 8.68
CA ARG A 180 22.78 -8.56 9.71
C ARG A 180 23.47 -7.31 9.14
N ASN A 181 24.48 -7.50 8.30
CA ASN A 181 25.22 -6.39 7.67
C ASN A 181 24.33 -5.61 6.69
N ARG A 182 23.52 -6.30 5.88
CA ARG A 182 22.55 -5.62 4.99
C ARG A 182 21.56 -4.75 5.75
N ARG A 183 21.08 -5.22 6.91
CA ARG A 183 20.20 -4.43 7.79
C ARG A 183 20.92 -3.22 8.38
N LYS A 184 22.17 -3.38 8.82
CA LYS A 184 23.00 -2.28 9.35
C LYS A 184 23.22 -1.19 8.29
N MET A 185 23.57 -1.58 7.07
CA MET A 185 23.74 -0.64 5.95
C MET A 185 22.43 0.06 5.58
N LYS A 186 21.31 -0.68 5.51
CA LYS A 186 19.99 -0.07 5.28
C LYS A 186 19.66 0.99 6.32
N ASN A 187 19.94 0.70 7.59
CA ASN A 187 19.70 1.65 8.68
C ASN A 187 20.62 2.87 8.60
N LYS A 188 21.89 2.70 8.21
CA LYS A 188 22.82 3.81 7.98
C LYS A 188 22.34 4.70 6.83
N ALA A 189 22.03 4.10 5.67
CA ALA A 189 21.48 4.81 4.52
C ALA A 189 20.18 5.53 4.87
N LYS A 190 19.29 4.87 5.62
CA LYS A 190 18.05 5.48 6.12
C LYS A 190 18.33 6.70 7.00
N LYS A 191 19.27 6.63 7.94
CA LYS A 191 19.61 7.74 8.83
C LYS A 191 20.20 8.91 8.04
N THR A 192 21.11 8.64 7.11
CA THR A 192 21.71 9.67 6.24
C THR A 192 20.67 10.33 5.34
N LEU A 193 19.82 9.56 4.66
CA LEU A 193 18.75 10.09 3.81
C LEU A 193 17.73 10.91 4.63
N MET A 194 17.33 10.41 5.80
CA MET A 194 16.46 11.15 6.70
C MET A 194 17.06 12.50 7.08
N PHE A 195 18.34 12.52 7.48
CA PHE A 195 19.07 13.72 7.85
C PHE A 195 19.17 14.71 6.69
N GLN A 196 19.57 14.23 5.51
CA GLN A 196 19.70 15.07 4.31
C GLN A 196 18.35 15.69 3.94
N LEU A 197 17.28 14.89 3.90
CA LEU A 197 15.95 15.38 3.53
C LEU A 197 15.35 16.32 4.58
N SER A 198 15.54 16.06 5.87
CA SER A 198 15.07 16.98 6.92
C SER A 198 15.84 18.30 6.88
N LEU A 199 17.16 18.25 6.68
CA LEU A 199 17.99 19.44 6.56
C LEU A 199 17.61 20.26 5.33
N SER A 200 17.39 19.61 4.18
CA SER A 200 16.95 20.29 2.96
C SER A 200 15.59 20.97 3.13
N ASP A 201 14.61 20.30 3.74
CA ASP A 201 13.28 20.90 4.00
C ASP A 201 13.36 22.08 4.98
N GLU A 202 14.24 22.01 5.99
CA GLU A 202 14.46 23.10 6.94
C GLU A 202 15.17 24.30 6.28
N LEU A 203 16.26 24.05 5.55
CA LEU A 203 16.99 25.08 4.80
C LEU A 203 16.10 25.79 3.79
N LYS A 204 15.23 25.05 3.10
CA LYS A 204 14.25 25.60 2.17
C LYS A 204 13.24 26.51 2.87
N THR A 205 12.78 26.12 4.05
CA THR A 205 11.87 26.94 4.87
C THR A 205 12.54 28.23 5.31
N LYS A 206 13.77 28.13 5.82
CA LYS A 206 14.58 29.29 6.23
C LYS A 206 14.91 30.21 5.04
N TYR A 207 15.27 29.66 3.88
CA TYR A 207 15.54 30.43 2.67
C TYR A 207 14.31 31.20 2.20
N GLY A 208 13.12 30.56 2.23
CA GLY A 208 11.86 31.21 1.90
C GLY A 208 11.49 32.37 2.83
N GLN A 209 11.86 32.28 4.12
CA GLN A 209 11.65 33.32 5.13
C GLN A 209 12.73 34.41 5.13
N ALA A 210 13.90 34.14 4.56
CA ALA A 210 15.05 35.04 4.60
C ALA A 210 14.85 36.30 3.76
N LYS A 211 15.47 37.42 4.18
CA LYS A 211 15.45 38.67 3.42
C LYS A 211 16.19 38.51 2.09
N ARG A 212 15.87 39.36 1.11
CA ARG A 212 16.46 39.31 -0.25
C ARG A 212 17.99 39.29 -0.26
N GLN A 213 18.64 40.04 0.64
CA GLN A 213 20.11 40.08 0.72
C GLN A 213 20.71 38.75 1.22
N GLN A 214 20.08 38.13 2.23
CA GLN A 214 20.47 36.82 2.73
C GLN A 214 20.23 35.72 1.68
N GLN A 215 19.13 35.82 0.93
CA GLN A 215 18.85 34.91 -0.19
C GLN A 215 19.91 35.01 -1.30
N LYS A 216 20.40 36.22 -1.61
CA LYS A 216 21.51 36.42 -2.57
C LYS A 216 22.81 35.79 -2.08
N TYR A 217 23.20 36.07 -0.84
CA TYR A 217 24.40 35.50 -0.23
C TYR A 217 24.39 33.97 -0.23
N LEU A 218 23.27 33.35 0.17
CA LEU A 218 23.11 31.89 0.16
C LEU A 218 23.15 31.32 -1.28
N ALA A 219 22.60 32.04 -2.25
CA ALA A 219 22.67 31.64 -3.66
C ALA A 219 24.11 31.71 -4.20
N GLU A 220 24.86 32.76 -3.85
CA GLU A 220 26.27 32.92 -4.21
C GLU A 220 27.13 31.83 -3.58
N LEU A 221 26.95 31.53 -2.29
CA LEU A 221 27.66 30.45 -1.61
C LEU A 221 27.41 29.09 -2.28
N THR A 222 26.15 28.83 -2.64
CA THR A 222 25.75 27.56 -3.29
C THR A 222 26.31 27.46 -4.71
N GLN A 223 26.30 28.56 -5.48
CA GLN A 223 26.81 28.60 -6.85
C GLN A 223 28.34 28.66 -6.92
N GLY A 224 28.99 29.25 -5.92
CA GLY A 224 30.44 29.35 -5.79
C GLY A 224 31.12 28.10 -5.21
N GLY A 225 30.34 27.17 -4.64
CA GLY A 225 30.85 25.97 -4.00
C GLY A 225 31.65 25.06 -4.93
N ARG A 226 32.94 24.87 -4.63
CA ARG A 226 33.87 24.03 -5.41
C ARG A 226 33.37 22.58 -5.56
N LEU A 227 32.80 22.01 -4.49
CA LEU A 227 32.29 20.64 -4.49
C LEU A 227 31.03 20.48 -5.34
N LEU A 228 30.09 21.42 -5.25
CA LEU A 228 28.86 21.38 -6.06
C LEU A 228 29.18 21.54 -7.55
N LYS A 229 30.18 22.37 -7.90
CA LYS A 229 30.72 22.46 -9.27
C LYS A 229 31.35 21.15 -9.73
N LYS A 230 32.27 20.59 -8.93
CA LYS A 230 32.98 19.34 -9.26
C LYS A 230 32.02 18.19 -9.58
N TYR A 231 30.95 18.04 -8.79
CA TYR A 231 29.97 16.97 -8.98
C TYR A 231 28.76 17.35 -9.84
N LYS A 232 28.75 18.52 -10.49
CA LYS A 232 27.65 19.02 -11.33
C LYS A 232 26.28 19.00 -10.61
N LEU A 233 26.28 19.39 -9.33
CA LEU A 233 25.09 19.38 -8.45
C LEU A 233 24.48 20.76 -8.23
N ILE A 234 24.98 21.81 -8.89
CA ILE A 234 24.47 23.19 -8.70
C ILE A 234 22.99 23.28 -9.02
N ASP A 235 22.55 22.74 -10.16
CA ASP A 235 21.15 22.86 -10.57
C ASP A 235 20.21 22.05 -9.66
N LYS A 236 20.67 20.86 -9.22
CA LYS A 236 19.95 20.10 -8.18
C LYS A 236 19.83 20.86 -6.87
N ALA A 237 20.90 21.53 -6.43
CA ALA A 237 20.89 22.34 -5.21
C ALA A 237 19.94 23.54 -5.33
N ARG A 238 19.92 24.20 -6.50
CA ARG A 238 18.98 25.29 -6.81
C ARG A 238 17.53 24.82 -6.76
N GLU A 239 17.24 23.68 -7.39
CA GLU A 239 15.89 23.09 -7.42
C GLU A 239 15.40 22.71 -6.01
N GLU A 240 16.23 22.02 -5.23
CA GLU A 240 15.89 21.58 -3.87
C GLU A 240 15.56 22.77 -2.94
N LEU A 241 16.40 23.80 -2.97
CA LEU A 241 16.22 25.01 -2.17
C LEU A 241 15.21 26.01 -2.77
N LYS A 242 14.62 25.70 -3.94
CA LYS A 242 13.75 26.60 -4.71
C LYS A 242 14.37 27.98 -4.95
N MET A 243 15.68 28.00 -5.17
CA MET A 243 16.37 29.24 -5.55
C MET A 243 15.88 29.65 -6.92
N LYS A 244 15.52 30.93 -7.08
CA LYS A 244 15.22 31.47 -8.40
C LYS A 244 16.47 31.29 -9.25
N ALA A 245 16.35 30.58 -10.37
CA ALA A 245 17.37 30.64 -11.40
C ALA A 245 17.61 32.12 -11.67
N GLY A 246 18.85 32.58 -11.53
CA GLY A 246 19.22 33.86 -12.09
C GLY A 246 18.86 33.73 -13.57
N THR A 247 17.79 34.38 -13.99
CA THR A 247 17.58 34.62 -15.42
C THR A 247 18.92 35.14 -15.89
N THR A 248 19.59 34.41 -16.77
CA THR A 248 20.55 35.03 -17.68
C THR A 248 19.71 36.03 -18.46
N ARG A 249 19.40 37.18 -17.83
CA ARG A 249 18.89 38.32 -18.56
C ARG A 249 20.00 38.50 -19.56
N PHE A 250 19.67 38.35 -20.85
CA PHE A 250 20.47 38.95 -21.90
C PHE A 250 20.84 40.33 -21.36
N LYS A 251 22.13 40.52 -21.04
CA LYS A 251 22.55 41.75 -20.39
C LYS A 251 22.18 42.83 -21.39
N LYS A 252 21.16 43.65 -21.13
CA LYS A 252 20.90 44.84 -21.94
C LYS A 252 22.22 45.59 -22.00
N GLY A 253 22.79 45.73 -23.20
CA GLY A 253 24.13 46.27 -23.42
C GLY A 253 25.26 45.26 -23.69
N SER A 254 25.01 43.93 -23.73
CA SER A 254 26.00 42.99 -24.29
C SER A 254 26.26 43.31 -25.76
N LEU A 255 27.46 42.99 -26.25
CA LEU A 255 27.82 43.17 -27.65
C LEU A 255 26.80 42.47 -28.57
N SER A 256 26.38 41.25 -28.22
CA SER A 256 25.34 40.51 -28.96
C SER A 256 24.02 41.27 -29.07
N TYR A 257 23.55 41.89 -27.98
CA TYR A 257 22.29 42.66 -27.98
C TYR A 257 22.39 43.94 -28.83
N ARG A 258 23.57 44.56 -28.87
CA ARG A 258 23.82 45.75 -29.71
C ARG A 258 23.97 45.40 -31.19
N LEU A 259 24.52 44.22 -31.49
CA LEU A 259 24.78 43.78 -32.86
C LEU A 259 23.59 43.13 -33.52
N GLU A 260 22.75 42.43 -32.76
CA GLU A 260 21.61 41.68 -33.28
C GLU A 260 20.72 42.52 -34.22
N PRO A 261 20.30 43.76 -33.88
CA PRO A 261 19.50 44.59 -34.79
C PRO A 261 20.24 44.96 -36.08
N LYS A 262 21.54 45.30 -35.97
CA LYS A 262 22.37 45.68 -37.13
C LYS A 262 22.60 44.52 -38.08
N ILE A 263 22.79 43.32 -37.53
CA ILE A 263 22.92 42.08 -38.30
C ILE A 263 21.59 41.79 -39.03
N PHE A 264 20.46 41.92 -38.34
CA PHE A 264 19.15 41.73 -38.97
C PHE A 264 18.92 42.72 -40.11
N GLU A 265 19.19 44.00 -39.88
CA GLU A 265 19.05 45.05 -40.88
C GLU A 265 19.97 44.79 -42.09
N PHE A 266 21.22 44.40 -41.86
CA PHE A 266 22.16 44.05 -42.93
C PHE A 266 21.64 42.92 -43.82
N TYR A 267 21.15 41.83 -43.24
CA TYR A 267 20.63 40.71 -44.01
C TYR A 267 19.26 40.98 -44.65
N GLU A 268 18.48 41.95 -44.15
CA GLU A 268 17.19 42.32 -44.75
C GLU A 268 17.34 43.16 -46.03
N ARG A 269 18.52 43.75 -46.29
CA ARG A 269 18.76 44.51 -47.53
C ARG A 269 18.83 43.59 -48.75
N ASP A 270 18.30 44.09 -49.86
CA ASP A 270 18.17 43.34 -51.12
C ASP A 270 19.51 43.02 -51.81
N ASP A 271 20.56 43.77 -51.49
CA ASP A 271 21.93 43.55 -51.95
C ASP A 271 22.58 42.32 -51.27
N ASN A 272 22.17 41.99 -50.04
CA ASN A 272 22.72 40.88 -49.27
C ASN A 272 21.83 39.62 -49.32
N SER A 273 20.53 39.78 -49.51
CA SER A 273 19.61 38.65 -49.68
C SER A 273 18.41 39.02 -50.55
N LYS A 274 17.77 38.05 -51.20
CA LYS A 274 16.58 38.24 -52.04
C LYS A 274 15.37 37.54 -51.46
N ILE A 275 14.21 38.20 -51.55
CA ILE A 275 12.93 37.64 -51.13
C ILE A 275 12.53 36.50 -52.08
N THR A 276 12.01 35.41 -51.51
CA THR A 276 11.41 34.31 -52.28
C THR A 276 10.02 34.69 -52.78
N PRO A 277 9.65 34.37 -54.03
CA PRO A 277 8.37 34.80 -54.62
C PRO A 277 7.16 33.99 -54.13
N GLY A 278 7.35 32.83 -53.50
CA GLY A 278 6.27 31.91 -53.16
C GLY A 278 5.42 32.38 -51.98
N MET A 279 4.09 32.42 -52.14
CA MET A 279 3.16 32.77 -51.06
C MET A 279 3.26 31.85 -49.82
N LYS A 280 3.75 30.61 -50.01
CA LYS A 280 3.99 29.64 -48.93
C LYS A 280 5.41 29.71 -48.34
N ASP A 281 6.31 30.48 -48.94
CA ASP A 281 7.70 30.63 -48.48
C ASP A 281 7.79 31.65 -47.34
N THR A 282 7.08 31.37 -46.24
CA THR A 282 7.07 32.22 -45.05
C THR A 282 7.50 31.43 -43.82
N VAL A 283 8.14 32.11 -42.87
CA VAL A 283 8.50 31.56 -41.56
C VAL A 283 7.79 32.36 -40.49
N THR A 284 7.11 31.66 -39.59
CA THR A 284 6.44 32.27 -38.43
C THR A 284 7.20 31.90 -37.17
N LYS A 285 7.70 32.89 -36.43
CA LYS A 285 8.40 32.69 -35.15
C LYS A 285 8.00 33.80 -34.19
N ASN A 286 7.71 33.44 -32.94
CA ASN A 286 7.26 34.36 -31.89
C ASN A 286 6.06 35.25 -32.30
N GLY A 287 5.13 34.71 -33.09
CA GLY A 287 3.96 35.44 -33.56
C GLY A 287 4.20 36.40 -34.73
N VAL A 288 5.43 36.52 -35.22
CA VAL A 288 5.77 37.34 -36.40
C VAL A 288 5.99 36.44 -37.60
N LYS A 289 5.23 36.69 -38.68
CA LYS A 289 5.36 35.99 -39.96
C LYS A 289 6.19 36.84 -40.92
N LYS A 290 7.29 36.29 -41.44
CA LYS A 290 8.17 36.95 -42.43
C LYS A 290 8.35 36.06 -43.66
N GLN A 291 8.52 36.66 -44.83
CA GLN A 291 8.87 35.96 -46.07
C GLN A 291 10.31 35.42 -46.00
N ARG A 292 10.57 34.23 -46.51
CA ARG A 292 11.92 33.65 -46.56
C ARG A 292 12.76 34.44 -47.56
N ARG A 293 14.03 34.63 -47.21
CA ARG A 293 15.03 35.30 -48.05
C ARG A 293 16.18 34.34 -48.33
N ILE A 294 16.72 34.38 -49.54
CA ILE A 294 17.89 33.61 -49.97
C ILE A 294 19.09 34.56 -49.94
N LEU A 295 20.21 34.14 -49.35
CA LEU A 295 21.43 34.95 -49.33
C LEU A 295 22.03 35.05 -50.74
N ASN A 296 22.51 36.23 -51.10
CA ASN A 296 23.10 36.47 -52.43
C ASN A 296 24.54 35.92 -52.54
N ASP A 297 25.22 35.69 -51.42
CA ASP A 297 26.57 35.13 -51.37
C ASP A 297 26.76 34.25 -50.12
N THR A 298 27.95 33.68 -49.95
CA THR A 298 28.32 32.90 -48.76
C THR A 298 28.35 33.78 -47.51
N VAL A 299 28.07 33.15 -46.36
CA VAL A 299 28.06 33.84 -45.06
C VAL A 299 29.41 34.48 -44.75
N GLU A 300 30.52 33.87 -45.19
CA GLU A 300 31.88 34.39 -44.98
C GLU A 300 32.08 35.75 -45.66
N LYS A 301 31.74 35.86 -46.95
CA LYS A 301 31.87 37.13 -47.69
C LYS A 301 30.90 38.19 -47.22
N LEU A 302 29.67 37.80 -46.88
CA LEU A 302 28.70 38.72 -46.29
C LEU A 302 29.16 39.23 -44.92
N HIS A 303 29.85 38.39 -44.14
CA HIS A 303 30.45 38.80 -42.88
C HIS A 303 31.62 39.78 -43.09
N GLU A 304 32.49 39.55 -44.07
CA GLU A 304 33.54 40.52 -44.44
C GLU A 304 32.95 41.87 -44.85
N LYS A 305 31.93 41.86 -45.71
CA LYS A 305 31.18 43.06 -46.11
C LYS A 305 30.56 43.78 -44.91
N PHE A 306 29.94 43.04 -44.00
CA PHE A 306 29.38 43.60 -42.77
C PHE A 306 30.44 44.27 -41.89
N LEU A 307 31.63 43.66 -41.75
CA LEU A 307 32.75 44.23 -40.99
C LEU A 307 33.33 45.49 -41.63
N ILE A 308 33.34 45.57 -42.97
CA ILE A 308 33.77 46.76 -43.72
C ILE A 308 32.77 47.91 -43.52
N GLU A 309 31.47 47.63 -43.58
CA GLU A 309 30.43 48.65 -43.36
C GLU A 309 30.34 49.13 -41.91
N ASN A 310 30.77 48.28 -40.96
CA ASN A 310 30.64 48.54 -39.54
C ASN A 310 32.01 48.55 -38.84
N THR A 311 32.96 49.33 -39.35
CA THR A 311 34.32 49.48 -38.79
C THR A 311 34.33 49.88 -37.31
N ASN A 312 33.36 50.68 -36.87
CA ASN A 312 33.19 51.15 -35.48
C ASN A 312 32.83 50.04 -34.46
N ILE A 313 32.63 48.80 -34.90
CA ILE A 313 32.24 47.67 -34.05
C ILE A 313 33.45 46.88 -33.53
N LYS A 314 34.62 46.99 -34.20
CA LYS A 314 35.83 46.24 -33.82
C LYS A 314 36.61 46.85 -32.65
N SER A 315 36.23 48.02 -32.15
CA SER A 315 36.99 48.76 -31.11
C SER A 315 36.16 49.02 -29.84
N THR A 316 35.79 47.97 -29.11
CA THR A 316 35.50 48.03 -27.65
C THR A 316 35.64 46.66 -27.01
#